data_AF-A0A6P5S5L2-F1
#
_entry.id   AF-A0A6P5S5L2-F1
#
_cell.length_a   1.000
_cell.length_b   1.000
_cell.length_c   1.000
_cell.angle_alpha   90.00
_cell.angle_beta   90.00
_cell.angle_gamma   90.00
#
_symmetry.space_group_name_H-M   'P 1'
#
loop_
_entity.id
_entity.type
_entity.pdbx_description
1 polymer ?
#
loop_
_entity_poly.entity_id
_entity_poly.type
_entity_poly.pdbx_seq_one_letter_code
_entity_poly.pdbx_strand_id
1 'polypeptide(L)'
;MKGQASSSYKGAVKFRMPTAQNLVPIRLDLDVDGQKFKDTFTWNPSDPDSEIVVFARRTAKDLKLPPGFITVMASAIQSQIADFRSLEGQDMYPGERIVPIKLDLRVNHTLIRDQFLWVSFNSRLFHLIFSIPPALTLGFIRFEGFQDLNNFESDPEEFAKTFCADLGIQDPEVGPAIAFSIREQLYEIAVQSVASARENRISKKGRRGAEYTPVSKAGSTGLDLVKLFGHKSSVVRKRKEWDVYEPIVDLLSSEEVDALQAKEERLTR
;
A
#
# COMPACT_ATOMS: atom_id res chain seq x y z
N MET A 1 -44.36 -6.89 -8.38
CA MET A 1 -43.61 -5.62 -8.34
C MET A 1 -42.13 -5.95 -8.31
N LYS A 2 -41.39 -5.63 -9.40
CA LYS A 2 -39.94 -5.88 -9.48
C LYS A 2 -39.25 -4.77 -8.68
N GLY A 3 -38.51 -5.16 -7.63
CA GLY A 3 -37.72 -4.24 -6.82
C GLY A 3 -36.69 -3.52 -7.68
N GLN A 4 -36.69 -2.19 -7.61
CA GLN A 4 -35.60 -1.37 -8.12
C GLN A 4 -34.31 -1.79 -7.43
N ALA A 5 -33.39 -2.37 -8.19
CA ALA A 5 -32.01 -2.48 -7.76
C ALA A 5 -31.48 -1.07 -7.55
N SER A 6 -31.23 -0.71 -6.28
CA SER A 6 -30.57 0.54 -5.92
C SER A 6 -29.23 0.61 -6.64
N SER A 7 -29.13 1.55 -7.58
CA SER A 7 -27.91 1.93 -8.29
C SER A 7 -26.84 2.31 -7.27
N SER A 8 -26.02 1.35 -6.86
CA SER A 8 -24.85 1.61 -6.02
C SER A 8 -23.96 2.62 -6.74
N TYR A 9 -23.48 3.63 -6.02
CA TYR A 9 -22.78 4.80 -6.56
C TYR A 9 -21.47 4.37 -7.22
N LYS A 10 -21.53 3.96 -8.49
CA LYS A 10 -20.36 3.70 -9.34
C LYS A 10 -19.82 5.02 -9.92
N GLY A 11 -19.57 5.99 -9.06
CA GLY A 11 -18.92 7.24 -9.44
C GLY A 11 -17.42 7.01 -9.60
N ALA A 12 -16.85 7.41 -10.73
CA ALA A 12 -15.41 7.57 -10.81
C ALA A 12 -14.97 8.67 -9.83
N VAL A 13 -13.88 8.45 -9.11
CA VAL A 13 -13.25 9.46 -8.24
C VAL A 13 -11.93 9.91 -8.83
N LYS A 14 -11.48 11.10 -8.49
CA LYS A 14 -10.13 11.56 -8.84
C LYS A 14 -9.09 10.72 -8.14
N PHE A 15 -7.99 10.48 -8.85
CA PHE A 15 -6.88 9.71 -8.30
C PHE A 15 -6.36 10.35 -7.03
N ARG A 16 -6.21 9.54 -6.00
CA ARG A 16 -5.66 9.88 -4.69
C ARG A 16 -5.17 8.61 -4.02
N MET A 17 -4.39 8.75 -2.97
CA MET A 17 -4.07 7.61 -2.12
C MET A 17 -5.34 7.03 -1.50
N PRO A 18 -5.46 5.69 -1.45
CA PRO A 18 -6.63 5.00 -0.95
C PRO A 18 -6.61 4.83 0.56
N THR A 19 -6.20 5.89 1.25
CA THR A 19 -6.09 6.00 2.71
C THR A 19 -6.72 7.33 3.13
N ALA A 20 -6.85 7.56 4.43
CA ALA A 20 -7.43 8.79 4.97
C ALA A 20 -6.63 10.03 4.53
N GLN A 21 -5.30 9.95 4.68
CA GLN A 21 -4.36 10.99 4.28
C GLN A 21 -3.80 10.76 2.87
N ASN A 22 -3.58 11.83 2.10
CA ASN A 22 -3.03 11.72 0.75
C ASN A 22 -1.49 11.60 0.73
N LEU A 23 -0.90 10.81 1.63
CA LEU A 23 0.55 10.67 1.75
C LEU A 23 1.12 9.71 0.72
N VAL A 24 2.09 10.17 -0.06
CA VAL A 24 2.75 9.42 -1.13
C VAL A 24 3.99 8.72 -0.58
N PRO A 25 4.18 7.42 -0.83
CA PRO A 25 5.44 6.75 -0.49
C PRO A 25 6.57 7.24 -1.40
N ILE A 26 7.68 7.65 -0.80
CA ILE A 26 8.91 8.12 -1.45
C ILE A 26 10.04 7.13 -1.15
N ARG A 27 10.70 6.66 -2.20
CA ARG A 27 11.86 5.76 -2.11
C ARG A 27 13.10 6.43 -2.67
N LEU A 28 14.18 6.43 -1.91
CA LEU A 28 15.47 6.95 -2.33
C LEU A 28 16.49 5.80 -2.37
N ASP A 29 17.17 5.67 -3.50
CA ASP A 29 18.35 4.83 -3.68
C ASP A 29 19.33 5.62 -4.53
N LEU A 30 20.18 6.38 -3.84
CA LEU A 30 21.06 7.38 -4.44
C LEU A 30 22.51 6.94 -4.30
N ASP A 31 23.31 7.19 -5.34
CA ASP A 31 24.76 7.00 -5.34
C ASP A 31 25.42 8.29 -5.83
N VAL A 32 26.24 8.90 -4.97
CA VAL A 32 26.99 10.13 -5.28
C VAL A 32 28.42 9.94 -4.77
N ASP A 33 29.38 10.04 -5.68
CA ASP A 33 30.81 9.90 -5.40
C ASP A 33 31.17 8.57 -4.69
N GLY A 34 30.43 7.49 -4.97
CA GLY A 34 30.65 6.17 -4.38
C GLY A 34 30.07 6.00 -2.97
N GLN A 35 29.47 7.05 -2.40
CA GLN A 35 28.66 6.95 -1.20
C GLN A 35 27.22 6.66 -1.60
N LYS A 36 26.57 5.72 -0.90
CA LYS A 36 25.17 5.36 -1.13
C LYS A 36 24.30 5.90 -0.01
N PHE A 37 23.11 6.35 -0.38
CA PHE A 37 22.06 6.75 0.55
C PHE A 37 20.76 6.07 0.14
N LYS A 38 20.21 5.28 1.05
CA LYS A 38 18.92 4.60 0.86
C LYS A 38 18.00 5.01 1.98
N ASP A 39 16.78 5.40 1.62
CA ASP A 39 15.77 5.81 2.58
C ASP A 39 14.37 5.62 2.00
N THR A 40 13.38 5.44 2.87
CA THR A 40 11.97 5.29 2.53
C THR A 40 11.11 6.01 3.54
N PHE A 41 10.27 6.92 3.07
CA PHE A 41 9.39 7.70 3.92
C PHE A 41 8.14 8.11 3.15
N THR A 42 7.21 8.78 3.82
CA THR A 42 5.99 9.29 3.20
C THR A 42 6.06 10.82 3.08
N TRP A 43 5.43 11.37 2.04
CA TRP A 43 5.42 12.80 1.79
C TRP A 43 4.02 13.31 1.45
N ASN A 44 3.66 14.50 1.91
CA ASN A 44 2.42 15.14 1.51
C ASN A 44 2.63 15.84 0.14
N PRO A 45 1.97 15.40 -0.94
CA PRO A 45 2.14 15.97 -2.27
C PRO A 45 1.58 17.39 -2.39
N SER A 46 0.88 17.88 -1.37
CA SER A 46 0.40 19.26 -1.29
C SER A 46 1.45 20.22 -0.74
N ASP A 47 2.54 19.71 -0.14
CA ASP A 47 3.60 20.56 0.41
C ASP A 47 4.41 21.23 -0.73
N PRO A 48 4.90 22.46 -0.51
CA PRO A 48 5.65 23.19 -1.53
C PRO A 48 7.05 22.61 -1.70
N ASP A 49 7.62 22.76 -2.91
CA ASP A 49 8.95 22.23 -3.25
C ASP A 49 10.08 22.80 -2.36
N SER A 50 9.86 23.95 -1.72
CA SER A 50 10.79 24.50 -0.72
C SER A 50 10.99 23.57 0.47
N GLU A 51 9.95 22.88 0.93
CA GLU A 51 10.05 21.93 2.04
C GLU A 51 10.90 20.71 1.66
N ILE A 52 10.81 20.26 0.40
CA ILE A 52 11.66 19.17 -0.11
C ILE A 52 13.14 19.58 -0.06
N VAL A 53 13.46 20.80 -0.47
CA VAL A 53 14.84 21.31 -0.43
C VAL A 53 15.33 21.48 1.00
N VAL A 54 14.46 21.93 1.92
CA VAL A 54 14.78 22.04 3.35
C VAL A 54 15.04 20.66 3.95
N PHE A 55 14.21 19.67 3.64
CA PHE A 55 14.40 18.28 4.04
C PHE A 55 15.75 17.76 3.54
N ALA A 56 16.01 17.82 2.22
CA ALA A 56 17.26 17.32 1.63
C ALA A 56 18.50 17.95 2.25
N ARG A 57 18.46 19.26 2.56
CA ARG A 57 19.55 19.98 3.23
C ARG A 57 19.76 19.50 4.67
N ARG A 58 18.68 19.31 5.43
CA ARG A 58 18.73 18.83 6.81
C ARG A 58 19.26 17.40 6.86
N THR A 59 18.69 16.50 6.06
CA THR A 59 19.12 15.09 5.96
C THR A 59 20.60 14.98 5.59
N ALA A 60 21.06 15.72 4.56
CA ALA A 60 22.47 15.72 4.18
C ALA A 60 23.38 16.25 5.31
N LYS A 61 22.92 17.26 6.07
CA LYS A 61 23.68 17.79 7.21
C LYS A 61 23.75 16.80 8.37
N ASP A 62 22.62 16.21 8.74
CA ASP A 62 22.50 15.33 9.91
C ASP A 62 23.27 14.02 9.69
N LEU A 63 23.23 13.49 8.47
CA LEU A 63 23.96 12.29 8.05
C LEU A 63 25.37 12.58 7.55
N LYS A 64 25.82 13.84 7.56
CA LYS A 64 27.14 14.30 7.08
C LYS A 64 27.45 13.84 5.65
N LEU A 65 26.44 13.86 4.78
CA LEU A 65 26.56 13.50 3.37
C LEU A 65 27.21 14.62 2.56
N PRO A 66 27.91 14.29 1.46
CA PRO A 66 28.43 15.26 0.50
C PRO A 66 27.35 16.25 0.01
N PRO A 67 27.70 17.52 -0.25
CA PRO A 67 26.75 18.52 -0.75
C PRO A 67 26.02 18.12 -2.03
N GLY A 68 26.62 17.24 -2.85
CA GLY A 68 25.99 16.70 -4.06
C GLY A 68 24.70 15.91 -3.79
N PHE A 69 24.53 15.33 -2.60
CA PHE A 69 23.28 14.63 -2.24
C PHE A 69 22.10 15.57 -2.16
N ILE A 70 22.28 16.86 -1.82
CA ILE A 70 21.15 17.78 -1.62
C ILE A 70 20.36 17.93 -2.92
N THR A 71 21.05 18.13 -4.04
CA THR A 71 20.41 18.33 -5.35
C THR A 71 19.82 17.03 -5.87
N VAL A 72 20.55 15.92 -5.76
CA VAL A 72 20.09 14.59 -6.23
C VAL A 72 18.87 14.12 -5.43
N MET A 73 18.90 14.28 -4.10
CA MET A 73 17.79 13.92 -3.22
C MET A 73 16.54 14.76 -3.52
N ALA A 74 16.69 16.09 -3.57
CA ALA A 74 15.55 16.97 -3.85
C ALA A 74 14.93 16.65 -5.22
N SER A 75 15.76 16.44 -6.25
CA SER A 75 15.30 16.07 -7.59
C SER A 75 14.58 14.72 -7.61
N ALA A 76 15.08 13.72 -6.88
CA ALA A 76 14.46 12.39 -6.81
C ALA A 76 13.08 12.43 -6.14
N ILE A 77 12.94 13.20 -5.05
CA ILE A 77 11.66 13.39 -4.35
C ILE A 77 10.68 14.15 -5.26
N GLN A 78 11.14 15.26 -5.86
CA GLN A 78 10.33 16.07 -6.78
C GLN A 78 9.82 15.27 -7.98
N SER A 79 10.66 14.41 -8.56
CA SER A 79 10.25 13.55 -9.68
C SER A 79 9.12 12.60 -9.28
N GLN A 80 9.23 11.91 -8.15
CA GLN A 80 8.20 10.98 -7.67
C GLN A 80 6.88 11.71 -7.35
N ILE A 81 6.95 12.91 -6.78
CA ILE A 81 5.77 13.74 -6.52
C ILE A 81 5.15 14.25 -7.83
N ALA A 82 5.96 14.64 -8.81
CA ALA A 82 5.48 15.07 -10.12
C ALA A 82 4.75 13.93 -10.84
N ASP A 83 5.29 12.71 -10.77
CA ASP A 83 4.64 11.51 -11.31
C ASP A 83 3.28 11.27 -10.64
N PHE A 84 3.22 11.37 -9.30
CA PHE A 84 1.97 11.27 -8.54
C PHE A 84 0.94 12.34 -8.98
N ARG A 85 1.35 13.61 -9.02
CA ARG A 85 0.50 14.76 -9.40
C ARG A 85 -0.02 14.63 -10.84
N SER A 86 0.73 13.99 -11.74
CA SER A 86 0.29 13.72 -13.11
C SER A 86 -0.94 12.81 -13.19
N LEU A 87 -1.15 11.98 -12.16
CA LEU A 87 -2.25 11.05 -12.05
C LEU A 87 -3.48 11.64 -11.36
N GLU A 88 -3.35 12.65 -10.49
CA GLU A 88 -4.46 13.23 -9.70
C GLU A 88 -5.67 13.66 -10.55
N GLY A 89 -5.44 14.20 -11.74
CA GLY A 89 -6.51 14.60 -12.67
C GLY A 89 -7.27 13.42 -13.30
N GLN A 90 -6.70 12.22 -13.22
CA GLN A 90 -7.26 11.00 -13.79
C GLN A 90 -8.37 10.44 -12.92
N ASP A 91 -9.28 9.74 -13.58
CA ASP A 91 -10.38 9.06 -12.92
C ASP A 91 -9.96 7.64 -12.55
N MET A 92 -10.14 7.27 -11.29
CA MET A 92 -10.03 5.90 -10.80
C MET A 92 -11.42 5.40 -10.42
N TYR A 93 -11.62 4.08 -10.47
CA TYR A 93 -12.82 3.45 -9.91
C TYR A 93 -12.49 2.84 -8.56
N PRO A 94 -12.94 3.46 -7.44
CA PRO A 94 -12.81 2.90 -6.11
C PRO A 94 -13.94 1.87 -5.97
N GLY A 95 -13.82 0.76 -6.69
CA GLY A 95 -14.62 -0.40 -6.33
C GLY A 95 -14.34 -0.72 -4.86
N GLU A 96 -15.33 -1.21 -4.13
CA GLU A 96 -15.08 -1.82 -2.82
C GLU A 96 -14.08 -2.95 -3.04
N ARG A 97 -12.81 -2.70 -2.71
CA ARG A 97 -11.72 -3.64 -2.95
C ARG A 97 -11.12 -3.99 -1.61
N ILE A 98 -11.42 -5.21 -1.19
CA ILE A 98 -10.58 -5.92 -0.24
C ILE A 98 -9.32 -6.31 -1.02
N VAL A 99 -8.18 -5.73 -0.65
CA VAL A 99 -6.91 -5.97 -1.32
C VAL A 99 -6.00 -6.79 -0.41
N PRO A 100 -5.42 -7.90 -0.88
CA PRO A 100 -4.39 -8.60 -0.12
C PRO A 100 -3.13 -7.73 -0.06
N ILE A 101 -2.65 -7.48 1.16
CA ILE A 101 -1.37 -6.83 1.46
C ILE A 101 -0.43 -7.90 2.00
N LYS A 102 0.83 -7.85 1.56
CA LYS A 102 1.89 -8.73 2.02
C LYS A 102 3.01 -7.91 2.63
N LEU A 103 3.36 -8.18 3.88
CA LEU A 103 4.56 -7.67 4.50
C LEU A 103 5.66 -8.70 4.35
N ASP A 104 6.78 -8.30 3.78
CA ASP A 104 8.04 -9.04 3.76
C ASP A 104 9.15 -8.02 3.94
N LEU A 105 9.44 -7.70 5.20
CA LEU A 105 10.29 -6.57 5.59
C LEU A 105 11.38 -7.04 6.53
N ARG A 106 12.59 -6.52 6.34
CA ARG A 106 13.70 -6.65 7.28
C ARG A 106 14.09 -5.26 7.74
N VAL A 107 13.96 -5.00 9.03
CA VAL A 107 14.37 -3.75 9.66
C VAL A 107 15.33 -4.09 10.77
N ASN A 108 16.59 -3.68 10.62
CA ASN A 108 17.66 -4.02 11.55
C ASN A 108 17.73 -5.55 11.80
N HIS A 109 17.44 -5.96 13.04
CA HIS A 109 17.43 -7.34 13.49
C HIS A 109 16.04 -7.98 13.47
N THR A 110 15.02 -7.27 13.01
CA THR A 110 13.63 -7.76 13.02
C THR A 110 13.22 -8.10 11.60
N LEU A 111 12.85 -9.36 11.38
CA LEU A 111 12.28 -9.82 10.12
C LEU A 111 10.78 -10.05 10.32
N ILE A 112 9.97 -9.45 9.46
CA ILE A 112 8.51 -9.43 9.56
C ILE A 112 7.94 -9.96 8.26
N ARG A 113 7.20 -11.06 8.38
CA ARG A 113 6.44 -11.64 7.28
C ARG A 113 5.00 -11.78 7.69
N ASP A 114 4.11 -11.13 6.96
CA ASP A 114 2.68 -11.22 7.21
C ASP A 114 1.91 -11.10 5.90
N GLN A 115 0.69 -11.60 5.88
CA GLN A 115 -0.25 -11.40 4.81
C GLN A 115 -1.62 -11.13 5.42
N PHE A 116 -2.26 -10.04 5.02
CA PHE A 116 -3.61 -9.70 5.48
C PHE A 116 -4.44 -9.07 4.37
N LEU A 117 -5.72 -8.87 4.66
CA LEU A 117 -6.66 -8.25 3.75
C LEU A 117 -6.90 -6.82 4.21
N TRP A 118 -6.69 -5.85 3.32
CA TRP A 118 -6.89 -4.44 3.57
C TRP A 118 -8.16 -3.94 2.88
N VAL A 119 -8.99 -3.21 3.61
CA VAL A 119 -10.20 -2.60 3.05
C VAL A 119 -9.84 -1.21 2.53
N SER A 120 -9.71 -1.11 1.20
CA SER A 120 -9.39 0.11 0.48
C SER A 120 -10.68 0.79 0.04
N PHE A 121 -10.93 2.01 0.56
CA PHE A 121 -12.13 2.84 0.32
C PHE A 121 -13.47 2.30 0.87
N ASN A 122 -14.14 3.13 1.68
CA ASN A 122 -15.46 2.84 2.23
C ASN A 122 -16.56 3.50 1.38
N SER A 123 -17.47 2.71 0.81
CA SER A 123 -18.74 3.22 0.30
C SER A 123 -19.88 2.25 0.57
N ARG A 124 -20.48 2.37 1.77
CA ARG A 124 -21.82 1.91 2.17
C ARG A 124 -22.00 0.48 2.69
N LEU A 125 -21.17 -0.52 2.36
CA LEU A 125 -21.34 -1.85 2.98
C LEU A 125 -21.06 -1.86 4.49
N PHE A 126 -20.16 -1.00 4.95
CA PHE A 126 -19.80 -0.86 6.36
C PHE A 126 -20.94 -0.29 7.21
N HIS A 127 -21.71 0.67 6.67
CA HIS A 127 -22.86 1.23 7.39
C HIS A 127 -24.00 0.21 7.55
N LEU A 128 -24.16 -0.74 6.63
CA LEU A 128 -25.27 -1.70 6.66
C LEU A 128 -25.04 -2.84 7.67
N ILE A 129 -23.79 -3.26 7.87
CA ILE A 129 -23.43 -4.31 8.84
C ILE A 129 -23.55 -3.79 10.28
N PHE A 130 -23.28 -2.50 10.51
CA PHE A 130 -23.26 -1.89 11.86
C PHE A 130 -24.52 -1.08 12.23
N SER A 131 -25.47 -0.87 11.31
CA SER A 131 -26.76 -0.22 11.62
C SER A 131 -27.80 -1.16 12.25
N ILE A 132 -27.46 -2.43 12.48
CA ILE A 132 -28.32 -3.38 13.18
C ILE A 132 -28.16 -3.13 14.69
N PRO A 133 -29.24 -2.79 15.43
CA PRO A 133 -29.18 -2.62 16.87
C PRO A 133 -28.61 -3.87 17.55
N PRO A 134 -27.77 -3.74 18.58
CA PRO A 134 -27.12 -4.87 19.27
C PRO A 134 -28.10 -5.96 19.74
N ALA A 135 -29.35 -5.60 19.98
CA ALA A 135 -30.42 -6.51 20.40
C ALA A 135 -30.81 -7.57 19.35
N LEU A 136 -30.49 -7.36 18.07
CA LEU A 136 -30.82 -8.29 16.98
C LEU A 136 -29.65 -9.20 16.58
N THR A 137 -28.48 -9.04 17.20
CA THR A 137 -27.26 -9.83 16.95
C THR A 137 -27.21 -11.11 17.81
N LEU A 138 -28.37 -11.65 18.20
CA LEU A 138 -28.45 -12.86 19.01
C LEU A 138 -28.27 -14.10 18.12
N GLY A 139 -27.01 -14.47 17.86
CA GLY A 139 -26.67 -15.71 17.14
C GLY A 139 -25.37 -15.71 16.36
N PHE A 140 -24.76 -14.55 16.12
CA PHE A 140 -23.46 -14.46 15.45
C PHE A 140 -22.36 -14.18 16.48
N ILE A 141 -21.75 -15.28 16.92
CA ILE A 141 -20.41 -15.45 17.51
C ILE A 141 -19.78 -14.16 18.07
N ARG A 142 -19.65 -14.13 19.39
CA ARG A 142 -18.70 -13.32 20.16
C ARG A 142 -17.26 -13.68 19.72
N PHE A 143 -16.81 -13.11 18.61
CA PHE A 143 -15.40 -13.07 18.21
C PHE A 143 -14.78 -11.85 18.90
N GLU A 144 -13.92 -12.08 19.89
CA GLU A 144 -13.10 -11.05 20.53
C GLU A 144 -11.98 -10.56 19.59
N GLY A 145 -12.37 -10.03 18.43
CA GLY A 145 -11.46 -9.46 17.43
C GLY A 145 -12.16 -8.50 16.46
N PHE A 146 -13.42 -8.13 16.72
CA PHE A 146 -14.18 -7.21 15.86
C PHE A 146 -14.14 -5.75 16.36
N GLN A 147 -13.45 -5.47 17.49
CA GLN A 147 -13.35 -4.11 18.03
C GLN A 147 -12.45 -3.17 17.20
N ASP A 148 -11.56 -3.71 16.35
CA ASP A 148 -10.68 -2.90 15.48
C ASP A 148 -11.28 -2.53 14.12
N LEU A 149 -12.53 -2.93 13.85
CA LEU A 149 -13.25 -2.42 12.67
C LEU A 149 -13.80 -1.00 12.87
N ASN A 150 -13.56 -0.39 14.04
CA ASN A 150 -13.94 0.99 14.34
C ASN A 150 -12.96 2.05 13.83
N ASN A 151 -11.84 1.70 13.19
CA ASN A 151 -10.98 2.73 12.62
C ASN A 151 -11.57 3.22 11.29
N PHE A 152 -12.50 4.18 11.37
CA PHE A 152 -13.17 4.82 10.23
C PHE A 152 -12.21 5.61 9.31
N GLU A 153 -10.91 5.57 9.59
CA GLU A 153 -9.82 5.97 8.73
C GLU A 153 -8.79 4.83 8.73
N SER A 154 -8.82 3.93 7.74
CA SER A 154 -7.78 2.89 7.58
C SER A 154 -6.43 3.57 7.32
N ASP A 155 -5.74 3.96 8.39
CA ASP A 155 -4.45 4.63 8.35
C ASP A 155 -3.35 3.60 8.60
N PRO A 156 -2.45 3.36 7.62
CA PRO A 156 -1.34 2.41 7.75
C PRO A 156 -0.47 2.62 8.99
N GLU A 157 -0.32 3.87 9.43
CA GLU A 157 0.47 4.26 10.60
C GLU A 157 -0.18 3.77 11.90
N GLU A 158 -1.49 3.90 12.05
CA GLU A 158 -2.19 3.43 13.25
C GLU A 158 -2.26 1.90 13.30
N PHE A 159 -2.45 1.26 12.13
CA PHE A 159 -2.32 -0.18 12.00
C PHE A 159 -0.92 -0.65 12.41
N ALA A 160 0.14 -0.01 11.90
CA ALA A 160 1.51 -0.38 12.20
C ALA A 160 1.86 -0.22 13.69
N LYS A 161 1.38 0.84 14.35
CA LYS A 161 1.55 1.02 15.80
C LYS A 161 0.91 -0.12 16.60
N THR A 162 -0.33 -0.47 16.24
CA THR A 162 -1.07 -1.55 16.91
C THR A 162 -0.38 -2.89 16.68
N PHE A 163 0.02 -3.18 15.44
CA PHE A 163 0.77 -4.37 15.06
C PHE A 163 2.08 -4.51 15.86
N CYS A 164 2.85 -3.42 16.00
CA CYS A 164 4.06 -3.42 16.82
C CYS A 164 3.76 -3.64 18.31
N ALA A 165 2.70 -3.03 18.84
CA ALA A 165 2.31 -3.18 20.24
C ALA A 165 1.86 -4.61 20.57
N ASP A 166 1.05 -5.22 19.72
CA ASP A 166 0.51 -6.58 19.92
C ASP A 166 1.60 -7.65 19.85
N LEU A 167 2.58 -7.46 18.96
CA LEU A 167 3.70 -8.39 18.79
C LEU A 167 4.91 -8.07 19.68
N GLY A 168 4.80 -7.04 20.53
CA GLY A 168 5.87 -6.63 21.45
C GLY A 168 7.15 -6.14 20.74
N ILE A 169 7.02 -5.59 19.54
CA ILE A 169 8.13 -5.05 18.77
C ILE A 169 8.54 -3.70 19.35
N GLN A 170 9.77 -3.60 19.84
CA GLN A 170 10.29 -2.39 20.49
C GLN A 170 11.07 -1.47 19.55
N ASP A 171 11.50 -1.96 18.40
CA ASP A 171 12.28 -1.19 17.43
C ASP A 171 11.38 -0.09 16.80
N PRO A 172 11.70 1.20 17.02
CA PRO A 172 10.87 2.30 16.53
C PRO A 172 10.88 2.44 15.01
N GLU A 173 11.85 1.86 14.30
CA GLU A 173 11.95 1.93 12.84
C GLU A 173 10.99 0.94 12.15
N VAL A 174 10.52 -0.08 12.88
CA VAL A 174 9.63 -1.11 12.33
C VAL A 174 8.26 -0.54 11.96
N GLY A 175 7.64 0.24 12.84
CA GLY A 175 6.31 0.80 12.62
C GLY A 175 6.23 1.63 11.32
N PRO A 176 7.12 2.63 11.14
CA PRO A 176 7.22 3.38 9.88
C PRO A 176 7.46 2.50 8.65
N ALA A 177 8.32 1.48 8.74
CA ALA A 177 8.58 0.57 7.62
C ALA A 177 7.33 -0.23 7.21
N ILE A 178 6.54 -0.71 8.18
CA ILE A 178 5.27 -1.40 7.94
C ILE A 178 4.29 -0.44 7.25
N ALA A 179 4.10 0.76 7.80
CA ALA A 179 3.19 1.75 7.24
C ALA A 179 3.56 2.12 5.80
N PHE A 180 4.87 2.33 5.54
CA PHE A 180 5.39 2.58 4.20
C PHE A 180 5.08 1.44 3.23
N SER A 181 5.34 0.18 3.62
CA SER A 181 5.09 -0.99 2.77
C SER A 181 3.62 -1.15 2.37
N ILE A 182 2.71 -0.86 3.31
CA ILE A 182 1.27 -0.86 3.03
C ILE A 182 0.93 0.26 2.04
N ARG A 183 1.44 1.48 2.27
CA ARG A 183 1.20 2.63 1.37
C ARG A 183 1.74 2.38 -0.04
N GLU A 184 2.91 1.77 -0.17
CA GLU A 184 3.50 1.41 -1.47
C GLU A 184 2.60 0.48 -2.27
N GLN A 185 2.16 -0.63 -1.67
CA GLN A 185 1.25 -1.57 -2.33
C GLN A 185 -0.10 -0.91 -2.69
N LEU A 186 -0.62 -0.09 -1.80
CA LEU A 186 -1.86 0.67 -2.04
C LEU A 186 -1.73 1.68 -3.18
N TYR A 187 -0.57 2.35 -3.29
CA TYR A 187 -0.27 3.26 -4.38
C TYR A 187 -0.25 2.51 -5.72
N GLU A 188 0.44 1.37 -5.81
CA GLU A 188 0.48 0.54 -7.02
C GLU A 188 -0.92 0.10 -7.47
N ILE A 189 -1.75 -0.37 -6.52
CA ILE A 189 -3.13 -0.76 -6.79
C ILE A 189 -3.95 0.42 -7.33
N ALA A 190 -3.78 1.62 -6.76
CA ALA A 190 -4.47 2.82 -7.22
C ALA A 190 -4.03 3.19 -8.66
N VAL A 191 -2.73 3.13 -8.96
CA VAL A 191 -2.20 3.39 -10.31
C VAL A 191 -2.77 2.39 -11.33
N GLN A 192 -2.83 1.10 -10.98
CA GLN A 192 -3.44 0.06 -11.81
C GLN A 192 -4.94 0.30 -12.04
N SER A 193 -5.65 0.86 -11.05
CA SER A 193 -7.06 1.26 -11.19
C SER A 193 -7.24 2.36 -12.24
N VAL A 194 -6.33 3.35 -12.29
CA VAL A 194 -6.33 4.39 -13.34
C VAL A 194 -6.06 3.80 -14.72
N ALA A 195 -5.10 2.89 -14.85
CA ALA A 195 -4.82 2.21 -16.13
C ALA A 195 -6.05 1.45 -16.64
N SER A 196 -6.69 0.67 -15.75
CA SER A 196 -7.93 -0.06 -16.01
C SER A 196 -9.10 0.88 -16.38
N ALA A 197 -9.16 2.06 -15.76
CA ALA A 197 -10.19 3.06 -16.05
C ALA A 197 -10.05 3.67 -17.45
N ARG A 198 -8.80 3.93 -17.88
CA ARG A 198 -8.47 4.43 -19.23
C ARG A 198 -8.82 3.40 -20.30
N GLU A 199 -8.45 2.14 -20.11
CA GLU A 199 -8.75 1.05 -21.06
C GLU A 199 -10.26 0.88 -21.29
N ASN A 200 -11.06 0.91 -20.21
CA ASN A 200 -12.52 0.83 -20.30
C ASN A 200 -13.17 1.96 -21.11
N ARG A 201 -12.55 3.15 -21.16
CA ARG A 201 -13.03 4.27 -21.99
C ARG A 201 -12.72 4.06 -23.47
N ILE A 202 -11.54 3.52 -23.77
CA ILE A 202 -11.07 3.26 -25.14
C ILE A 202 -11.86 2.11 -25.77
N SER A 203 -12.11 1.03 -25.01
CA SER A 203 -12.90 -0.12 -25.46
C SER A 203 -14.33 0.26 -25.87
N LYS A 204 -14.96 1.24 -25.21
CA LYS A 204 -16.28 1.78 -25.60
C LYS A 204 -16.24 2.62 -26.88
N LYS A 205 -15.09 3.19 -27.24
CA LYS A 205 -14.89 4.01 -28.44
C LYS A 205 -14.51 3.16 -29.67
N GLY A 206 -14.16 1.88 -29.48
CA GLY A 206 -13.61 0.99 -30.52
C GLY A 206 -14.56 -0.06 -31.12
N ARG A 207 -15.88 -0.04 -30.86
CA ARG A 207 -16.82 -0.97 -31.52
C ARG A 207 -17.12 -0.60 -32.97
N ARG A 208 -16.09 -0.62 -33.83
CA ARG A 208 -16.19 -0.99 -35.25
C ARG A 208 -14.87 -1.64 -35.67
N GLY A 209 -14.86 -2.98 -35.65
CA GLY A 209 -13.99 -3.82 -36.48
C GLY A 209 -12.55 -4.02 -35.98
N ALA A 210 -12.28 -5.25 -35.54
CA ALA A 210 -11.07 -6.07 -35.78
C ALA A 210 -10.79 -6.94 -34.54
N GLU A 211 -10.94 -8.25 -34.69
CA GLU A 211 -10.43 -9.22 -33.72
C GLU A 211 -8.91 -9.08 -33.64
N TYR A 212 -8.40 -8.83 -32.44
CA TYR A 212 -6.97 -8.91 -32.17
C TYR A 212 -6.77 -9.68 -30.86
N THR A 213 -6.26 -10.89 -30.99
CA THR A 213 -5.81 -11.75 -29.89
C THR A 213 -4.54 -11.14 -29.29
N PRO A 214 -4.46 -10.82 -27.99
CA PRO A 214 -3.23 -10.32 -27.42
C PRO A 214 -2.26 -11.49 -27.21
N VAL A 215 -1.09 -11.40 -27.84
CA VAL A 215 0.07 -12.27 -27.61
C VAL A 215 0.60 -12.02 -26.21
N SER A 216 0.64 -13.09 -25.42
CA SER A 216 1.29 -13.14 -24.11
C SER A 216 2.77 -12.82 -24.25
N LYS A 217 3.20 -11.64 -23.79
CA LYS A 217 4.63 -11.41 -23.47
C LYS A 217 4.84 -11.68 -22.00
N ALA A 218 5.57 -12.75 -21.74
CA ALA A 218 6.18 -13.09 -20.46
C ALA A 218 7.18 -12.01 -20.06
N GLY A 219 7.18 -11.66 -18.77
CA GLY A 219 8.18 -10.76 -18.17
C GLY A 219 7.58 -9.66 -17.29
N SER A 220 6.87 -10.03 -16.24
CA SER A 220 6.72 -9.20 -15.04
C SER A 220 6.19 -10.09 -13.92
N THR A 221 6.95 -10.22 -12.84
CA THR A 221 6.50 -10.79 -11.56
C THR A 221 5.56 -9.84 -10.80
N GLY A 222 4.81 -9.01 -11.53
CA GLY A 222 3.79 -8.12 -11.00
C GLY A 222 2.52 -8.91 -10.69
N LEU A 223 2.44 -9.43 -9.46
CA LEU A 223 1.22 -9.46 -8.65
C LEU A 223 -0.10 -9.42 -9.46
N ASP A 224 -0.55 -10.58 -9.96
CA ASP A 224 -1.92 -10.79 -10.47
C ASP A 224 -2.92 -10.85 -9.28
N LEU A 225 -2.84 -9.85 -8.38
CA LEU A 225 -3.61 -9.76 -7.13
C LEU A 225 -5.11 -9.56 -7.39
N VAL A 226 -5.46 -9.07 -8.59
CA VAL A 226 -6.84 -8.76 -8.97
C VAL A 226 -7.65 -10.02 -9.34
N LYS A 227 -6.99 -11.11 -9.79
CA LYS A 227 -7.70 -12.33 -10.21
C LYS A 227 -8.04 -13.30 -9.09
N LEU A 228 -7.44 -13.16 -7.91
CA LEU A 228 -7.63 -14.11 -6.80
C LEU A 228 -8.87 -13.83 -5.93
N PHE A 229 -9.38 -12.60 -5.91
CA PHE A 229 -10.55 -12.23 -5.11
C PHE A 229 -11.62 -11.54 -5.96
N GLY A 230 -12.37 -12.34 -6.72
CA GLY A 230 -13.62 -11.89 -7.36
C GLY A 230 -14.71 -11.54 -6.33
N HIS A 231 -15.86 -11.03 -6.80
CA HIS A 231 -17.05 -10.61 -6.03
C HIS A 231 -17.69 -11.67 -5.09
N LYS A 232 -17.00 -12.76 -4.78
CA LYS A 232 -17.39 -13.85 -3.87
C LYS A 232 -16.39 -14.03 -2.71
N SER A 233 -15.51 -13.07 -2.47
CA SER A 233 -14.55 -13.14 -1.37
C SER A 233 -15.28 -13.12 -0.02
N SER A 234 -15.06 -14.16 0.79
CA SER A 234 -15.52 -14.21 2.18
C SER A 234 -14.51 -13.48 3.06
N VAL A 235 -14.98 -12.54 3.88
CA VAL A 235 -14.15 -11.91 4.93
C VAL A 235 -13.75 -12.95 5.99
N VAL A 236 -14.55 -14.01 6.16
CA VAL A 236 -14.26 -15.13 7.05
C VAL A 236 -13.34 -16.12 6.33
N ARG A 237 -12.12 -16.28 6.84
CA ARG A 237 -11.13 -17.25 6.35
C ARG A 237 -11.52 -18.66 6.75
N LYS A 238 -11.30 -19.63 5.86
CA LYS A 238 -11.47 -21.05 6.21
C LYS A 238 -10.40 -21.45 7.23
N ARG A 239 -10.75 -22.29 8.20
CA ARG A 239 -9.81 -22.75 9.26
C ARG A 239 -8.50 -23.31 8.71
N LYS A 240 -8.52 -23.99 7.56
CA LYS A 240 -7.32 -24.57 6.92
C LYS A 240 -6.35 -23.53 6.33
N GLU A 241 -6.77 -22.27 6.25
CA GLU A 241 -6.00 -21.17 5.68
C GLU A 241 -5.49 -20.22 6.78
N TRP A 242 -5.77 -20.50 8.06
CA TRP A 242 -5.42 -19.59 9.16
C TRP A 242 -3.90 -19.45 9.34
N ASP A 243 -3.17 -20.56 9.32
CA ASP A 243 -1.71 -20.61 9.48
C ASP A 243 -0.94 -19.78 8.42
N VAL A 244 -1.58 -19.43 7.30
CA VAL A 244 -0.97 -18.64 6.21
C VAL A 244 -1.04 -17.12 6.48
N TYR A 245 -1.89 -16.69 7.41
CA TYR A 245 -2.12 -15.28 7.73
C TYR A 245 -1.76 -14.96 9.19
N GLU A 246 -0.93 -15.80 9.80
CA GLU A 246 -0.31 -15.47 11.08
C GLU A 246 0.96 -14.64 10.81
N PRO A 247 1.14 -13.51 11.50
CA PRO A 247 2.36 -12.73 11.38
C PRO A 247 3.53 -13.53 11.96
N ILE A 248 4.61 -13.60 11.20
CA ILE A 248 5.88 -14.21 11.59
C ILE A 248 6.85 -13.06 11.87
N VAL A 249 7.31 -12.99 13.12
CA VAL A 249 8.33 -12.04 13.56
C VAL A 249 9.53 -12.83 14.06
N ASP A 250 10.63 -12.76 13.31
CA ASP A 250 11.89 -13.43 13.64
C ASP A 250 12.91 -12.37 14.09
N LEU A 251 13.58 -12.61 15.23
CA LEU A 251 14.71 -11.80 15.69
C LEU A 251 16.01 -12.44 15.20
N LEU A 252 16.74 -11.71 14.36
CA LEU A 252 17.98 -12.13 13.74
C LEU A 252 19.19 -11.72 14.59
N SER A 253 20.17 -12.61 14.68
CA SER A 253 21.50 -12.30 15.19
C SER A 253 22.28 -11.38 14.23
N SER A 254 23.32 -10.69 14.73
CA SER A 254 24.18 -9.86 13.87
C SER A 254 24.81 -10.65 12.72
N GLU A 255 25.19 -11.92 12.97
CA GLU A 255 25.76 -12.79 11.94
C GLU A 255 24.76 -13.10 10.82
N GLU A 256 23.49 -13.32 11.17
CA GLU A 256 22.42 -13.55 10.19
C GLU A 256 22.10 -12.28 9.39
N VAL A 257 22.10 -11.11 10.04
CA VAL A 257 21.91 -9.81 9.38
C VAL A 257 23.01 -9.55 8.35
N ASP A 258 24.27 -9.76 8.72
CA ASP A 258 25.43 -9.58 7.84
C ASP A 258 25.41 -10.56 6.67
N ALA A 259 25.08 -11.82 6.93
CA ALA A 259 24.97 -12.85 5.90
C ALA A 259 23.86 -12.54 4.88
N LEU A 260 22.70 -12.06 5.35
CA LEU A 260 21.59 -11.65 4.48
C LEU A 260 21.93 -10.40 3.67
N GLN A 261 22.57 -9.40 4.28
CA GLN A 261 23.00 -8.19 3.57
C GLN A 261 24.03 -8.52 2.49
N ALA A 262 25.03 -9.35 2.79
CA ALA A 262 26.02 -9.79 1.80
C ALA A 262 25.37 -10.57 0.64
N LYS A 263 24.29 -11.32 0.91
CA LYS A 263 23.52 -12.04 -0.11
C LYS A 263 22.71 -11.08 -0.98
N GLU A 264 22.04 -10.08 -0.38
CA GLU A 264 21.30 -9.04 -1.10
C GLU A 264 22.23 -8.23 -2.02
N GLU A 265 23.40 -7.82 -1.53
CA GLU A 265 24.38 -7.07 -2.33
C GLU A 265 24.87 -7.87 -3.56
N ARG A 266 25.05 -9.19 -3.41
CA ARG A 266 25.41 -10.08 -4.54
C ARG A 266 24.31 -10.22 -5.58
N LEU A 267 23.04 -10.12 -5.19
CA LEU A 267 21.91 -10.21 -6.11
C LEU A 267 21.68 -8.89 -6.88
N THR A 268 22.12 -7.77 -6.31
CA THR A 268 21.99 -6.43 -6.92
C THR A 268 23.18 -6.01 -7.80
N ARG A 269 24.22 -6.84 -7.93
CA ARG A 269 25.38 -6.65 -8.82
C ARG A 269 25.24 -7.49 -10.08
#